data_AF-A0A7S4G309-F1
#
_entry.id   AF-A0A7S4G309-F1
#
_cell.length_a   1.000
_cell.length_b   1.000
_cell.length_c   1.000
_cell.angle_alpha   90.00
_cell.angle_beta   90.00
_cell.angle_gamma   90.00
#
_symmetry.space_group_name_H-M   'P 1'
#
loop_
_entity.id
_entity.type
_entity.pdbx_description
1 polymer ?
#
loop_
_entity_poly.entity_id
_entity_poly.type
_entity_poly.pdbx_seq_one_letter_code
_entity_poly.pdbx_strand_id
1 'polypeptide(L)'
;DDAPGKIDPADVPQAFTHFTYRYTGKKMMVCDLQGVLDTARLPPLYELTDPAIHYKSRTGRRNVYGRSDLGSGGMDRFLQTHQCSALCGMLKRHVKAELKGHRSKAEGAGYCADGAPVEGHGASVPR
;
A
#
# COMPACT_ATOMS: atom_id res chain seq x y z
N ASP A 1 -31.55 -9.06 -1.85
CA ASP A 1 -30.55 -9.61 -0.90
C ASP A 1 -29.52 -8.55 -0.49
N ASP A 2 -29.98 -7.43 0.07
CA ASP A 2 -29.13 -6.27 0.39
C ASP A 2 -29.00 -6.10 1.91
N ALA A 3 -28.30 -7.02 2.56
CA ALA A 3 -27.95 -6.87 3.97
C ALA A 3 -26.71 -5.96 4.10
N PRO A 4 -26.77 -4.86 4.87
CA PRO A 4 -25.61 -3.99 5.09
C PRO A 4 -24.50 -4.76 5.82
N GLY A 5 -23.36 -4.94 5.18
CA GLY A 5 -22.18 -5.60 5.76
C GLY A 5 -21.72 -6.89 5.06
N LYS A 6 -22.40 -7.34 4.01
CA LYS A 6 -21.90 -8.44 3.18
C LYS A 6 -20.69 -7.98 2.37
N ILE A 7 -19.56 -8.68 2.52
CA ILE A 7 -18.37 -8.48 1.69
C ILE A 7 -18.51 -9.39 0.48
N ASP A 8 -18.47 -8.83 -0.72
CA ASP A 8 -18.37 -9.61 -1.95
C ASP A 8 -16.90 -9.99 -2.18
N PRO A 9 -16.56 -11.27 -2.45
CA PRO A 9 -15.21 -11.63 -2.88
C PRO A 9 -14.69 -10.74 -4.03
N ALA A 10 -15.54 -10.35 -4.97
CA ALA A 10 -15.15 -9.46 -6.09
C ALA A 10 -14.64 -8.08 -5.61
N ASP A 11 -15.03 -7.62 -4.42
CA ASP A 11 -14.56 -6.36 -3.86
C ASP A 11 -13.14 -6.47 -3.28
N VAL A 12 -12.66 -7.67 -2.96
CA VAL A 12 -11.39 -7.88 -2.25
C VAL A 12 -10.19 -7.33 -3.04
N PRO A 13 -10.00 -7.63 -4.34
CA PRO A 13 -8.90 -7.08 -5.12
C PRO A 13 -8.95 -5.54 -5.20
N GLN A 14 -10.13 -4.98 -5.47
CA GLN A 14 -10.33 -3.52 -5.56
C GLN A 14 -10.03 -2.82 -4.24
N ALA A 15 -10.50 -3.40 -3.13
CA ALA A 15 -10.25 -2.89 -1.79
C ALA A 15 -8.78 -3.03 -1.39
N PHE A 16 -8.10 -4.10 -1.80
CA PHE A 16 -6.67 -4.30 -1.55
C PHE A 16 -5.82 -3.25 -2.28
N THR A 17 -6.10 -2.96 -3.56
CA THR A 17 -5.45 -1.86 -4.27
C THR A 17 -5.64 -0.53 -3.55
N HIS A 18 -6.86 -0.21 -3.10
CA HIS A 18 -7.10 1.03 -2.35
C HIS A 18 -6.40 1.04 -0.99
N PHE A 19 -6.37 -0.11 -0.31
CA PHE A 19 -5.71 -0.28 0.97
C PHE A 19 -4.21 -0.01 0.87
N THR A 20 -3.49 -0.59 -0.09
CA THR A 20 -2.04 -0.37 -0.25
C THR A 20 -1.72 1.11 -0.49
N TYR A 21 -2.53 1.81 -1.29
CA TYR A 21 -2.43 3.25 -1.49
C TYR A 21 -2.58 4.04 -0.19
N ARG A 22 -3.55 3.68 0.67
CA ARG A 22 -3.76 4.37 1.95
C ARG A 22 -2.70 4.01 2.99
N TYR A 23 -2.37 2.73 3.10
CA TYR A 23 -1.42 2.20 4.07
C TYR A 23 -0.04 2.80 3.89
N THR A 24 0.40 2.98 2.65
CA THR A 24 1.73 3.55 2.32
C THR A 24 1.75 5.08 2.35
N GLY A 25 0.71 5.73 2.88
CA GLY A 25 0.62 7.19 2.91
C GLY A 25 0.56 7.80 1.51
N LYS A 26 -0.08 7.12 0.55
CA LYS A 26 -0.22 7.52 -0.87
C LYS A 26 1.10 7.47 -1.66
N LYS A 27 2.08 6.69 -1.20
CA LYS A 27 3.39 6.57 -1.86
C LYS A 27 3.44 5.45 -2.88
N MET A 28 2.71 4.35 -2.65
CA MET A 28 2.70 3.16 -3.51
C MET A 28 1.28 2.65 -3.70
N MET A 29 1.00 1.99 -4.81
CA MET A 29 -0.28 1.34 -5.09
C MET A 29 -0.03 0.04 -5.84
N VAL A 30 -0.58 -1.07 -5.33
CA VAL A 30 -0.52 -2.37 -6.00
C VAL A 30 -1.81 -2.58 -6.78
N CYS A 31 -1.71 -2.78 -8.08
CA CYS A 31 -2.82 -2.88 -9.02
C CYS A 31 -2.57 -4.00 -10.03
N ASP A 32 -3.49 -4.15 -11.00
CA ASP A 32 -3.48 -5.26 -11.97
C ASP A 32 -3.44 -6.64 -11.26
N LEU A 33 -4.32 -6.82 -10.28
CA LEU A 33 -4.40 -8.03 -9.50
C LEU A 33 -5.11 -9.11 -10.32
N GLN A 34 -4.31 -10.00 -10.90
CA GLN A 34 -4.77 -11.13 -11.71
C GLN A 34 -4.50 -12.44 -10.96
N GLY A 35 -5.34 -13.45 -11.16
CA GLY A 35 -5.17 -14.73 -10.47
C GLY A 35 -6.46 -15.50 -10.30
N VAL A 36 -6.46 -16.43 -9.34
CA VAL A 36 -7.57 -17.33 -9.05
C VAL A 36 -8.03 -17.22 -7.60
N LEU A 37 -9.34 -17.34 -7.40
CA LEU A 37 -9.93 -17.52 -6.07
C LEU A 37 -10.23 -19.00 -5.87
N ASP A 38 -9.49 -19.64 -4.96
CA ASP A 38 -9.79 -20.99 -4.50
C ASP A 38 -10.80 -20.92 -3.34
N THR A 39 -12.07 -21.22 -3.65
CA THR A 39 -13.16 -21.30 -2.67
C THR A 39 -13.32 -22.68 -2.05
N ALA A 40 -12.59 -23.70 -2.51
CA ALA A 40 -12.63 -25.04 -1.94
C ALA A 40 -11.80 -25.14 -0.66
N ARG A 41 -10.86 -24.22 -0.46
CA ARG A 41 -10.09 -24.05 0.78
C ARG A 41 -10.86 -23.24 1.83
N LEU A 42 -10.55 -23.51 3.10
CA LEU A 42 -11.06 -22.76 4.25
C LEU A 42 -9.87 -22.26 5.11
N PRO A 43 -9.64 -20.95 5.21
CA PRO A 43 -10.37 -19.87 4.52
C PRO A 43 -10.14 -19.87 3.00
N PRO A 44 -11.07 -19.29 2.20
CA PRO A 44 -10.85 -19.07 0.77
C PRO A 44 -9.56 -18.29 0.51
N LEU A 45 -8.85 -18.63 -0.57
CA LEU A 45 -7.53 -18.10 -0.87
C LEU A 45 -7.50 -17.45 -2.25
N TYR A 46 -6.99 -16.23 -2.33
CA TYR A 46 -6.58 -15.62 -3.59
C TYR A 46 -5.13 -15.96 -3.88
N GLU A 47 -4.89 -16.65 -5.00
CA GLU A 47 -3.55 -16.84 -5.56
C GLU A 47 -3.39 -15.84 -6.71
N LEU A 48 -2.62 -14.77 -6.45
CA LEU A 48 -2.42 -13.66 -7.39
C LEU A 48 -1.06 -13.72 -8.05
N THR A 49 -0.99 -13.31 -9.31
CA THR A 49 0.25 -13.24 -10.11
C THR A 49 0.37 -11.89 -10.81
N ASP A 50 1.62 -11.56 -11.17
CA ASP A 50 1.99 -10.43 -12.03
C ASP A 50 1.43 -9.05 -11.62
N PRO A 51 1.45 -8.65 -10.34
CA PRO A 51 0.92 -7.36 -9.94
C PRO A 51 1.76 -6.19 -10.50
N ALA A 52 1.09 -5.12 -10.88
CA ALA A 52 1.73 -3.84 -11.17
C ALA A 52 1.85 -2.99 -9.90
N ILE A 53 3.01 -2.37 -9.67
CA ILE A 53 3.22 -1.46 -8.53
C ILE A 53 3.48 -0.07 -9.07
N HIS A 54 2.56 0.86 -8.80
CA HIS A 54 2.76 2.28 -9.08
C HIS A 54 3.50 2.94 -7.92
N TYR A 55 4.52 3.75 -8.21
CA TYR A 55 5.31 4.48 -7.21
C TYR A 55 5.28 5.99 -7.41
N LYS A 56 4.90 6.74 -6.36
CA LYS A 56 5.01 8.20 -6.34
C LYS A 56 6.41 8.61 -5.90
N SER A 57 7.27 8.87 -6.87
CA SER A 57 8.63 9.34 -6.63
C SER A 57 8.67 10.79 -6.13
N ARG A 58 9.52 11.06 -5.14
CA ARG A 58 9.85 12.42 -4.68
C ARG A 58 10.99 13.05 -5.47
N THR A 59 11.79 12.24 -6.15
CA THR A 59 13.02 12.66 -6.86
C THR A 59 12.89 12.55 -8.38
N GLY A 60 11.67 12.34 -8.89
CA GLY A 60 11.40 12.24 -10.33
C GLY A 60 11.72 10.88 -10.97
N ARG A 61 12.29 9.91 -10.24
CA ARG A 61 12.47 8.52 -10.72
C ARG A 61 11.16 7.93 -11.24
N ARG A 62 11.24 7.26 -12.39
CA ARG A 62 10.12 6.56 -13.06
C ARG A 62 10.41 5.08 -13.18
N ASN A 63 9.37 4.28 -13.36
CA ASN A 63 9.47 2.85 -13.63
C ASN A 63 10.26 2.07 -12.55
N VAL A 64 10.09 2.46 -11.28
CA VAL A 64 10.87 1.91 -10.15
C VAL A 64 10.59 0.43 -9.97
N TYR A 65 9.34 0.02 -10.18
CA TYR A 65 8.91 -1.38 -10.11
C TYR A 65 8.67 -2.00 -11.50
N GLY A 66 9.37 -1.49 -12.52
CA GLY A 66 9.32 -2.02 -13.87
C GLY A 66 8.43 -1.22 -14.82
N ARG A 67 8.20 -1.79 -16.01
CA ARG A 67 7.58 -1.08 -17.14
C ARG A 67 6.11 -0.73 -16.93
N SER A 68 5.41 -1.48 -16.07
CA SER A 68 4.02 -1.24 -15.70
C SER A 68 3.86 -0.19 -14.59
N ASP A 69 4.96 0.30 -13.99
CA ASP A 69 4.91 1.41 -13.02
C ASP A 69 4.69 2.75 -13.74
N LEU A 70 3.42 3.14 -13.84
CA LEU A 70 2.97 4.42 -14.41
C LEU A 70 3.00 5.56 -13.38
N GLY A 71 3.59 5.35 -12.20
CA GLY A 71 3.70 6.33 -11.13
C GLY A 71 2.37 6.96 -10.72
N SER A 72 2.38 8.26 -10.44
CA SER A 72 1.16 8.99 -10.02
C SER A 72 0.07 8.97 -11.08
N GLY A 73 0.41 8.99 -12.37
CA GLY A 73 -0.59 8.93 -13.44
C GLY A 73 -1.38 7.61 -13.45
N GLY A 74 -0.72 6.48 -13.18
CA GLY A 74 -1.39 5.20 -13.00
C GLY A 74 -2.29 5.17 -11.77
N MET A 75 -1.81 5.72 -10.65
CA MET A 75 -2.62 5.86 -9.43
C MET A 75 -3.89 6.67 -9.66
N ASP A 76 -3.77 7.80 -10.36
CA ASP A 76 -4.90 8.70 -10.61
C ASP A 76 -5.96 8.02 -11.49
N ARG A 77 -5.53 7.26 -12.51
CA ARG A 77 -6.46 6.48 -13.36
C ARG A 77 -7.26 5.47 -12.55
N PHE A 78 -6.61 4.71 -11.67
CA PHE A 78 -7.31 3.79 -10.78
C PHE A 78 -8.32 4.53 -9.88
N LEU A 79 -7.90 5.62 -9.25
CA LEU A 79 -8.74 6.37 -8.31
C LEU A 79 -9.95 7.03 -8.98
N GLN A 80 -9.86 7.38 -10.26
CA GLN A 80 -10.97 7.95 -11.03
C GLN A 80 -12.11 6.95 -11.25
N THR A 81 -11.79 5.67 -11.41
CA THR A 81 -12.78 4.62 -11.70
C THR A 81 -13.15 3.80 -10.47
N HIS A 82 -12.34 3.83 -9.42
CA HIS A 82 -12.55 3.02 -8.21
C HIS A 82 -13.74 3.53 -7.38
N GLN A 83 -14.71 2.65 -7.17
CA GLN A 83 -15.81 2.87 -6.23
C GLN A 83 -15.53 2.10 -4.94
N CYS A 84 -15.52 2.79 -3.80
CA CYS A 84 -15.25 2.13 -2.52
C CYS A 84 -16.42 1.22 -2.12
N SER A 85 -16.13 -0.05 -1.87
CA SER A 85 -17.05 -0.98 -1.23
C SER A 85 -17.06 -0.84 0.30
N ALA A 86 -17.95 -1.59 0.97
CA ALA A 86 -17.98 -1.68 2.43
C ALA A 86 -16.62 -2.12 3.01
N LEU A 87 -15.92 -3.03 2.33
CA LEU A 87 -14.59 -3.51 2.72
C LEU A 87 -13.55 -2.38 2.72
N CYS A 88 -13.56 -1.48 1.74
CA CYS A 88 -12.70 -0.29 1.75
C CYS A 88 -12.94 0.57 3.01
N GLY A 89 -14.21 0.69 3.43
CA GLY A 89 -14.59 1.42 4.64
C GLY A 89 -14.02 0.80 5.91
N MET A 90 -14.09 -0.54 6.02
CA MET A 90 -13.53 -1.29 7.14
C MET A 90 -12.00 -1.15 7.19
N LEU A 91 -11.30 -1.41 6.08
CA LEU A 91 -9.84 -1.33 6.00
C LEU A 91 -9.30 0.06 6.32
N LYS A 92 -9.98 1.13 5.89
CA LYS A 92 -9.60 2.53 6.22
C LYS A 92 -9.57 2.79 7.72
N ARG A 93 -10.47 2.19 8.50
CA ARG A 93 -10.53 2.38 9.96
C ARG A 93 -9.31 1.73 10.63
N HIS A 94 -8.93 0.54 10.18
CA HIS A 94 -7.74 -0.16 10.67
C HIS A 94 -6.44 0.60 10.34
N VAL A 95 -6.26 1.07 9.10
CA VAL A 95 -5.07 1.84 8.72
C VAL A 95 -4.90 3.10 9.60
N LYS A 96 -6.00 3.79 9.92
CA LYS A 96 -5.95 4.97 10.81
C LYS A 96 -5.53 4.62 12.23
N ALA A 97 -5.90 3.45 12.74
CA ALA A 97 -5.49 2.99 14.07
C ALA A 97 -4.00 2.65 14.11
N GLU A 98 -3.52 1.87 13.13
CA GLU A 98 -2.12 1.46 13.02
C GLU A 98 -1.15 2.65 12.85
N LEU A 99 -1.49 3.60 11.97
CA LEU A 99 -0.66 4.79 11.74
C LEU A 99 -0.60 5.72 12.96
N LYS A 100 -1.64 5.73 13.82
CA LYS A 100 -1.61 6.47 15.10
C LYS A 100 -0.67 5.80 16.10
N GLY A 101 -0.63 4.46 16.15
CA GLY A 101 0.31 3.70 16.97
C GLY A 101 1.77 3.93 16.58
N HIS A 102 2.05 3.96 15.27
CA HIS A 102 3.41 4.19 14.75
C HIS A 102 3.91 5.63 14.95
N ARG A 103 3.02 6.64 14.89
CA ARG A 103 3.41 8.04 15.08
C ARG A 103 3.87 8.33 16.52
N SER A 104 3.34 7.60 17.50
CA SER A 104 3.74 7.72 18.92
C SER A 104 5.14 7.15 19.21
N LYS A 105 5.71 6.36 18.29
CA LYS A 105 7.08 5.83 18.39
C LYS A 105 8.11 6.67 17.63
N ALA A 106 7.66 7.60 16.79
CA ALA A 106 8.53 8.48 15.99
C ALA A 106 8.92 9.77 16.73
N GLU A 107 8.32 10.07 17.88
CA GLU A 107 8.66 11.26 18.70
C GLU A 107 10.00 11.12 19.46
N GLY A 108 10.76 10.05 19.23
CA GLY A 108 12.10 9.83 19.81
C GLY A 108 13.24 9.69 18.79
N ALA A 109 12.98 9.76 17.48
CA ALA A 109 14.01 9.64 16.46
C ALA A 109 13.92 10.81 15.48
N GLY A 110 14.71 11.86 15.76
CA GLY A 110 14.85 13.01 14.87
C GLY A 110 15.37 12.59 13.49
N TYR A 111 14.68 13.02 12.44
CA TYR A 111 15.10 12.88 11.05
C TYR A 111 15.41 14.26 10.48
N CYS A 112 16.56 14.39 9.82
CA CYS A 112 16.90 15.55 9.00
C CYS A 112 15.99 15.59 7.76
N ALA A 113 15.63 16.78 7.28
CA ALA A 113 14.59 17.00 6.27
C ALA A 113 14.83 16.33 4.89
N ASP A 114 16.04 15.80 4.62
CA ASP A 114 16.43 15.31 3.29
C ASP A 114 16.66 13.80 3.19
N GLY A 115 16.40 13.03 4.24
CA GLY A 115 16.29 11.56 4.15
C GLY A 115 17.54 10.81 3.64
N ALA A 116 18.72 11.40 3.75
CA ALA A 116 19.98 10.67 3.61
C ALA A 116 20.42 10.09 4.97
N PRO A 117 21.02 8.89 5.03
CA PRO A 117 21.69 8.42 6.24
C PRO A 117 22.82 9.39 6.58
N VAL A 118 22.88 9.86 7.83
CA VAL A 118 24.04 10.59 8.34
C VAL A 118 25.19 9.59 8.52
N GLU A 119 26.28 9.77 7.80
CA GLU A 119 27.50 8.98 8.01
C GLU A 119 28.10 9.38 9.37
N GLY A 120 27.88 8.52 10.36
CA GLY A 120 28.48 8.63 11.68
C GLY A 120 29.99 8.47 11.57
N HIS A 121 30.70 9.58 11.74
CA HIS A 121 32.15 9.58 11.96
C HIS A 121 32.47 8.95 13.31
N GLY A 122 33.41 7.99 13.29
CA GLY A 122 34.40 7.78 14.34
C GLY A 122 33.99 7.02 15.60
N ALA A 123 34.33 5.74 15.66
CA ALA A 123 34.78 5.13 16.90
C ALA A 123 35.96 4.18 16.58
N SER A 124 37.15 4.64 16.94
CA SER A 124 38.40 3.90 16.98
C SER A 124 38.28 2.65 17.87
N VAL A 125 38.71 1.49 17.34
CA VAL A 125 38.87 0.26 18.13
C VAL A 125 40.32 0.20 18.65
N PRO A 126 40.57 0.07 19.97
CA PRO A 126 41.90 -0.17 20.48
C PRO A 126 42.35 -1.61 20.17
N ARG A 127 43.68 -1.77 20.09
CA ARG A 127 44.44 -2.95 19.64
C ARG A 127 43.99 -4.29 20.20
#